data_AF-A0A0G4LMA8-F1
#
_entry.id   AF-A0A0G4LMA8-F1
#
_cell.length_a   1.000
_cell.length_b   1.000
_cell.length_c   1.000
_cell.angle_alpha   90.00
_cell.angle_beta   90.00
_cell.angle_gamma   90.00
#
_symmetry.space_group_name_H-M   'P 1'
#
loop_
_entity.id
_entity.type
_entity.pdbx_description
1 polymer ?
#
loop_
_entity_poly.entity_id
_entity_poly.type
_entity_poly.pdbx_seq_one_letter_code
_entity_poly.pdbx_strand_id
1 'polypeptide(L)' 'MNRYWIPRLDIHKSIIVQQLPYFLGPEATVRAYTNEGEDGFLITTPGPCLTDVSLDVAPFHYSETPSP' A
#
# COMPACT_ATOMS: atom_id res chain seq x y z
N MET A 1 3.55 1.78 -13.81
CA MET A 1 4.34 1.38 -12.62
C MET A 1 4.29 2.52 -11.62
N ASN A 2 3.62 2.28 -10.50
CA ASN A 2 3.32 3.30 -9.50
C ASN A 2 4.47 3.42 -8.51
N ARG A 3 4.76 4.65 -8.08
CA ARG A 3 5.89 4.98 -7.20
C ARG A 3 5.41 5.83 -6.04
N TYR A 4 5.68 5.39 -4.82
CA TYR A 4 5.36 6.10 -3.59
C TYR A 4 6.62 6.36 -2.80
N TRP A 5 6.80 7.60 -2.35
CA TRP A 5 7.90 7.94 -1.47
C TRP A 5 7.35 8.20 -0.07
N ILE A 6 7.99 7.61 0.94
CA ILE A 6 7.62 7.74 2.35
C ILE A 6 8.85 8.29 3.10
N PRO A 7 8.70 9.36 3.90
CA PRO A 7 9.76 9.85 4.76
C PRO A 7 10.21 8.80 5.77
N ARG A 8 11.45 8.87 6.26
CA ARG A 8 11.94 8.03 7.36
C ARG A 8 11.32 8.47 8.70
N LEU A 9 10.03 8.21 8.86
CA LEU A 9 9.17 8.61 10.00
C LEU A 9 9.31 7.67 11.23
N ASP A 10 10.50 7.14 11.49
CA ASP A 10 10.73 6.05 12.47
C ASP A 10 9.97 4.74 12.15
N ILE A 11 9.41 4.65 10.95
CA ILE A 11 8.77 3.42 10.47
C ILE A 11 9.87 2.42 10.15
N HIS A 12 9.94 1.35 10.94
CA HIS A 12 10.91 0.29 10.73
C HIS A 12 10.70 -0.36 9.35
N LYS A 13 11.78 -0.51 8.57
CA LYS A 13 11.73 -1.13 7.23
C LYS A 13 10.99 -2.46 7.22
N SER A 14 11.11 -3.25 8.29
CA SER A 14 10.39 -4.52 8.42
C SER A 14 8.88 -4.39 8.39
N ILE A 15 8.32 -3.33 8.99
CA ILE A 15 6.88 -3.07 8.95
C ILE A 15 6.45 -2.78 7.52
N ILE A 16 7.20 -1.92 6.82
CA ILE A 16 6.91 -1.59 5.42
C ILE A 16 6.97 -2.86 4.58
N VAL A 17 8.04 -3.65 4.66
CA VAL A 17 8.22 -4.87 3.85
C VAL A 17 7.20 -5.96 4.19
N GLN A 18 6.73 -6.04 5.43
CA GLN A 18 5.74 -7.03 5.85
C GLN A 18 4.32 -6.65 5.41
N GLN A 19 4.00 -5.36 5.43
CA GLN A 19 2.69 -4.84 5.05
C GLN A 19 2.58 -4.59 3.53
N LEU A 20 3.70 -4.31 2.85
CA LEU A 20 3.73 -4.02 1.41
C LEU A 20 3.00 -5.08 0.57
N PRO A 21 3.27 -6.39 0.73
CA PRO A 21 2.65 -7.42 -0.10
C PRO A 21 1.15 -7.53 0.14
N TYR A 22 0.70 -7.21 1.36
CA TYR A 22 -0.72 -7.23 1.73
C TYR A 22 -1.50 -6.12 1.02
N PHE A 23 -0.93 -4.92 0.93
CA PHE A 23 -1.60 -3.77 0.30
C PHE A 23 -1.34 -3.64 -1.20
N LEU A 24 -0.13 -3.99 -1.67
CA LEU A 24 0.35 -3.71 -3.02
C LEU A 24 0.62 -4.96 -3.85
N GLY A 25 0.47 -6.15 -3.27
CA GLY A 25 0.78 -7.42 -3.90
C GLY A 25 2.26 -7.83 -3.78
N PRO A 26 2.57 -9.11 -4.03
CA PRO A 26 3.91 -9.68 -3.83
C PRO A 26 4.99 -9.10 -4.75
N GLU A 27 4.61 -8.43 -5.83
CA GLU A 27 5.52 -7.78 -6.78
C GLU A 27 5.91 -6.36 -6.35
N ALA A 28 5.37 -5.86 -5.23
CA ALA A 28 5.75 -4.58 -4.69
C ALA A 28 7.16 -4.63 -4.09
N THR A 29 7.95 -3.60 -4.37
CA THR A 29 9.35 -3.51 -3.92
C THR A 29 9.60 -2.23 -3.13
N VAL A 30 10.50 -2.31 -2.15
CA VAL A 30 10.93 -1.20 -1.31
C VAL A 30 12.43 -1.02 -1.40
N ARG A 31 12.88 0.22 -1.61
CA ARG A 31 14.29 0.60 -1.57
C ARG A 31 14.49 1.88 -0.77
N ALA A 32 15.66 2.03 -0.17
CA ALA A 32 16.05 3.32 0.40
C ALA A 32 16.17 4.35 -0.72
N TYR A 33 15.64 5.55 -0.48
CA TYR A 33 15.67 6.65 -1.43
C TYR A 33 15.62 7.99 -0.70
N THR A 34 16.58 8.85 -1.01
CA THR A 34 16.63 10.21 -0.51
C THR A 34 15.93 11.11 -1.51
N ASN A 35 14.79 11.69 -1.12
CA ASN A 35 14.03 12.62 -1.95
C ASN A 35 14.29 14.04 -1.47
N GLU A 36 14.82 14.90 -2.35
CA GLU A 36 15.04 16.33 -2.05
C GLU A 36 15.85 16.62 -0.77
N GLY A 37 16.75 15.69 -0.39
CA GLY A 37 17.57 15.80 0.82
C GLY A 37 16.97 15.14 2.06
N GLU A 38 15.77 14.55 1.97
CA GLU A 38 15.13 13.80 3.04
C GLU A 38 15.25 12.30 2.81
N ASP A 39 15.83 11.59 3.79
CA ASP A 39 15.95 10.13 3.75
C ASP A 39 14.58 9.47 3.90
N GLY A 40 14.33 8.47 3.07
CA GLY A 40 13.08 7.73 3.09
C GLY A 40 13.15 6.42 2.33
N PHE A 41 11.97 5.93 1.97
CA PHE A 41 11.80 4.70 1.20
C PHE A 41 10.98 4.99 -0.05
N LEU A 42 11.46 4.50 -1.19
CA LEU A 42 10.73 4.48 -2.44
C LEU A 42 10.12 3.10 -2.63
N ILE A 43 8.80 3.06 -2.69
CA ILE A 43 7.99 1.90 -3.02
C ILE A 43 7.72 1.93 -4.51
N THR A 44 7.93 0.81 -5.18
CA THR A 44 7.56 0.63 -6.59
C THR A 44 6.68 -0.59 -6.74
N THR A 45 5.52 -0.43 -7.37
CA THR A 45 4.58 -1.53 -7.63
C THR A 45 4.12 -1.54 -9.10
N PRO A 46 4.01 -2.71 -9.74
CA PRO A 46 3.36 -2.85 -11.04
C PRO A 46 1.82 -2.76 -10.94
N GLY A 47 1.25 -2.87 -9.73
CA GLY A 47 -0.18 -2.94 -9.47
C GLY A 47 -0.91 -1.59 -9.42
N PRO A 48 -2.25 -1.60 -9.19
CA PRO A 48 -3.07 -0.39 -9.09
C PRO A 48 -2.57 0.53 -7.98
N CYS A 49 -2.89 1.81 -8.09
CA CYS A 49 -2.46 2.80 -7.12
C CYS A 49 -2.94 2.42 -5.71
N LEU A 50 -2.17 2.75 -4.66
CA LEU A 50 -2.70 3.06 -3.33
C LEU A 50 -3.64 4.26 -3.48
N THR A 51 -4.80 4.05 -4.08
CA THR A 51 -5.91 4.98 -3.95
C THR A 51 -6.33 4.89 -2.50
N ASP A 52 -6.58 6.04 -1.89
CA ASP A 52 -7.05 6.27 -0.51
C ASP A 52 -8.28 5.41 -0.10
N VAL A 53 -8.86 4.67 -1.03
CA VAL A 53 -9.90 3.65 -0.85
C VAL A 53 -9.30 2.28 -0.54
N SER A 54 -8.77 2.11 0.66
CA SER A 54 -8.61 0.78 1.28
C SER A 54 -9.05 0.83 2.74
N LEU A 55 -10.17 1.49 2.99
CA LEU A 55 -10.95 1.40 4.23
C LEU A 55 -12.46 1.34 3.97
N ASP A 56 -12.91 1.27 2.72
CA ASP A 56 -14.33 1.12 2.41
C ASP A 56 -14.54 -0.12 1.56
N VAL A 57 -15.49 -0.94 2.02
CA VAL A 57 -16.04 -2.12 1.37
C VAL A 57 -15.10 -3.30 1.11
N ALA A 58 -14.72 -4.00 2.19
CA ALA A 58 -14.92 -5.45 2.14
C ALA A 58 -16.34 -5.68 1.59
N PRO A 59 -16.54 -6.51 0.55
CA PRO A 59 -17.88 -6.81 0.08
C PRO A 59 -18.56 -7.60 1.19
N PHE A 60 -19.19 -6.89 2.13
CA PHE A 60 -20.44 -7.34 2.66
C PHE A 60 -21.31 -7.50 1.44
N HIS A 61 -21.29 -8.73 0.93
CA HIS A 61 -22.33 -9.30 0.13
C HIS A 61 -23.58 -9.18 1.00
N TYR A 62 -24.19 -8.00 1.01
CA TYR A 62 -25.58 -7.86 1.33
C TYR A 62 -26.27 -8.66 0.23
N SER A 63 -26.40 -9.95 0.47
CA SER A 63 -27.44 -10.74 -0.14
C SER A 63 -28.73 -10.08 0.34
N GLU A 64 -29.18 -9.08 -0.40
CA GLU A 64 -30.58 -8.70 -0.43
C GLU A 64 -31.31 -9.94 -0.93
N THR A 65 -31.61 -10.86 0.00
CA THR A 65 -32.69 -11.80 -0.17
C THR A 65 -33.95 -10.95 -0.24
N PRO A 66 -34.67 -10.86 -1.37
CA PRO A 66 -36.05 -10.41 -1.30
C PRO A 66 -36.81 -11.48 -0.51
N SER A 67 -37.03 -11.21 0.77
CA SER A 67 -37.95 -11.99 1.61
C SER A 67 -39.40 -11.58 1.28
N PRO A 68 -40.36 -12.47 1.59
CA PRO A 68 -41.34 -13.05 0.65
C PRO A 68 -42.50 -12.15 0.23
#